data_AF-A0A8X6VSF3-F1
#
_entry.id   AF-A0A8X6VSF3-F1
#
_cell.length_a   1.000
_cell.length_b   1.000
_cell.length_c   1.000
_cell.angle_alpha   90.00
_cell.angle_beta   90.00
_cell.angle_gamma   90.00
#
_symmetry.space_group_name_H-M   'P 1'
#
loop_
_entity.id
_entity.type
_entity.pdbx_description
1 polymer ?
#
loop_
_entity_poly.entity_id
_entity_poly.type
_entity_poly.pdbx_seq_one_letter_code
_entity_poly.pdbx_strand_id
1 'polypeptide(L)'
;MEVGPLWYGGAIYWRGVGPLVTLHGKVKAAHYVNILGDQVHPFVQTLFPGECPLYQDDNAPIHTAKIAQEWFVEHEGEVGHLDWPPQSPDLNIIEHLWGYIWSQNYVLDSLHHLRFRH
;
A
#
# COMPACT_ATOMS: atom_id res chain seq x y z
N MET A 1 24.01 -6.24 14.69
CA MET A 1 22.91 -5.28 14.49
C MET A 1 21.76 -6.10 13.97
N GLU A 2 20.70 -6.30 14.76
CA GLU A 2 19.49 -6.97 14.24
C GLU A 2 18.81 -6.02 13.26
N VAL A 3 18.75 -6.42 11.98
CA VAL A 3 17.89 -5.77 11.00
C VAL A 3 16.46 -6.11 11.38
N GLY A 4 15.66 -5.09 11.72
CA GLY A 4 14.23 -5.26 12.00
C GLY A 4 13.46 -5.79 10.79
N PRO A 5 12.16 -6.11 10.95
CA PRO A 5 11.35 -6.61 9.84
C PRO A 5 11.34 -5.62 8.67
N LEU A 6 11.34 -6.17 7.45
CA LEU A 6 11.26 -5.42 6.19
C LEU A 6 9.83 -5.53 5.66
N TRP A 7 9.21 -4.39 5.36
CA TRP A 7 7.87 -4.32 4.78
C TRP A 7 7.91 -3.67 3.41
N TYR A 8 6.97 -4.06 2.56
CA TYR A 8 6.77 -3.48 1.24
C TYR A 8 5.37 -2.88 1.17
N GLY A 9 5.28 -1.62 0.76
CA GLY A 9 4.02 -0.99 0.36
C GLY A 9 4.02 -0.82 -1.15
N GLY A 10 2.91 -1.09 -1.81
CA GLY A 10 2.77 -0.92 -3.25
C GLY A 10 1.48 -0.19 -3.58
N ALA A 11 1.43 0.39 -4.77
CA ALA A 11 0.19 0.86 -5.38
C ALA A 11 0.02 0.24 -6.76
N ILE A 12 -1.23 0.05 -7.17
CA ILE A 12 -1.61 -0.33 -8.53
C ILE A 12 -2.78 0.52 -8.98
N TYR A 13 -2.95 0.61 -10.29
CA TYR A 13 -4.09 1.27 -10.91
C TYR A 13 -4.44 0.54 -12.21
N TRP A 14 -5.55 0.90 -12.82
CA TRP A 14 -6.12 0.13 -13.93
C TRP A 14 -5.22 0.00 -15.18
N ARG A 15 -4.20 0.85 -15.36
CA ARG A 15 -3.22 0.71 -16.48
C ARG A 15 -1.89 0.09 -16.06
N GLY A 16 -1.63 -0.15 -14.77
CA GLY A 16 -0.33 -0.69 -14.37
C GLY A 16 0.00 -0.55 -12.89
N VAL A 17 1.31 -0.52 -12.62
CA VAL A 17 1.89 -0.46 -11.29
C VAL A 17 2.24 0.97 -10.90
N GLY A 18 2.04 1.30 -9.63
CA GLY A 18 2.48 2.53 -9.01
C GLY A 18 3.75 2.36 -8.19
N PRO A 19 4.05 3.31 -7.29
CA PRO A 19 5.23 3.26 -6.44
C PRO A 19 5.29 1.98 -5.60
N LEU A 20 6.50 1.41 -5.49
CA LEU A 20 6.84 0.35 -4.55
C LEU A 20 7.80 0.95 -3.51
N VAL A 21 7.37 0.97 -2.25
CA VAL A 21 8.11 1.57 -1.14
C VAL A 21 8.59 0.50 -0.18
N THR A 22 9.82 0.67 0.30
CA THR A 22 10.43 -0.23 1.28
C THR A 22 10.44 0.43 2.65
N LEU A 23 9.87 -0.25 3.66
CA LEU A 23 9.76 0.26 5.02
C LEU A 23 10.55 -0.63 5.97
N HIS A 24 11.35 0.01 6.82
CA HIS A 24 12.25 -0.70 7.74
C HIS A 24 11.73 -0.62 9.17
N GLY A 25 11.68 -1.77 9.84
CA GLY A 25 11.30 -1.86 11.24
C GLY A 25 9.81 -1.66 11.48
N LYS A 26 9.46 -1.01 12.59
CA LYS A 26 8.07 -0.82 13.01
C LYS A 26 7.42 0.35 12.26
N VAL A 27 6.49 0.03 11.36
CA VAL A 27 5.67 1.01 10.65
C VAL A 27 4.65 1.66 11.60
N LYS A 28 4.41 2.95 11.43
CA LYS A 28 3.51 3.78 12.24
C LYS A 28 2.70 4.66 11.30
N ALA A 29 1.57 5.18 11.76
CA ALA A 29 0.73 6.08 10.98
C ALA A 29 1.49 7.30 10.41
N ALA A 30 2.48 7.85 11.11
CA ALA A 30 3.29 8.96 10.58
C ALA A 30 4.11 8.56 9.35
N HIS A 31 4.62 7.34 9.31
CA HIS A 31 5.30 6.82 8.11
C HIS A 31 4.31 6.65 6.96
N TYR A 32 3.08 6.25 7.24
CA TYR A 32 2.03 6.15 6.23
C TYR A 32 1.69 7.51 5.61
N VAL A 33 1.51 8.54 6.44
CA VAL A 33 1.28 9.92 5.96
C VAL A 33 2.45 10.42 5.10
N ASN A 34 3.70 10.11 5.47
CA ASN A 34 4.85 10.42 4.62
C ASN A 34 4.79 9.71 3.27
N ILE A 35 4.37 8.43 3.22
CA ILE A 35 4.18 7.72 1.94
C ILE A 35 3.07 8.39 1.11
N LEU A 36 1.98 8.80 1.75
CA LEU A 36 0.89 9.51 1.06
C LEU A 36 1.40 10.79 0.41
N GLY A 37 2.11 11.64 1.16
CA GLY A 37 2.64 12.91 0.66
C GLY A 37 3.81 12.78 -0.32
N ASP A 38 4.76 11.88 -0.04
CA ASP A 38 6.01 11.80 -0.80
C ASP A 38 5.88 10.92 -2.05
N GLN A 39 4.93 9.98 -2.07
CA GLN A 39 4.85 8.95 -3.11
C GLN A 39 3.48 8.91 -3.78
N VAL A 40 2.39 8.81 -3.01
CA VAL A 40 1.04 8.62 -3.58
C VAL A 40 0.55 9.90 -4.23
N HIS A 41 0.63 11.05 -3.55
CA HIS A 41 0.10 12.30 -4.06
C HIS A 41 0.78 12.77 -5.35
N PRO A 42 2.13 12.84 -5.45
CA PRO A 42 2.79 13.18 -6.71
C PRO A 42 2.45 12.20 -7.84
N PHE A 43 2.32 10.91 -7.51
CA PHE A 43 1.94 9.88 -8.49
C PHE A 43 0.52 10.09 -9.01
N VAL A 44 -0.44 10.38 -8.13
CA VAL A 44 -1.83 10.69 -8.49
C VAL A 44 -1.89 11.95 -9.35
N GLN A 45 -1.24 13.04 -8.92
CA GLN A 45 -1.23 14.30 -9.67
C GLN A 45 -0.60 14.16 -11.06
N THR A 46 0.38 13.27 -11.22
CA THR A 46 1.01 12.99 -12.51
C THR A 46 0.10 12.18 -13.44
N LEU A 47 -0.60 11.19 -12.90
CA LEU A 47 -1.41 10.27 -13.71
C LEU A 47 -2.83 10.77 -14.01
N PHE A 48 -3.39 11.57 -13.11
CA PHE A 48 -4.79 12.01 -13.14
C PHE A 48 -4.87 13.55 -13.00
N PRO A 49 -4.24 14.31 -13.91
CA PRO A 49 -4.14 15.76 -13.77
C PRO A 49 -5.52 16.42 -13.83
N GLY A 50 -5.89 17.12 -12.74
CA GLY A 50 -7.17 17.81 -12.62
C GLY A 50 -8.37 16.90 -12.31
N GLU A 51 -8.12 15.64 -11.95
CA GLU A 51 -9.13 14.70 -11.47
C GLU A 51 -8.95 14.44 -9.97
N CYS A 52 -9.96 13.83 -9.35
CA CYS A 52 -9.94 13.40 -7.94
C CYS A 52 -10.21 11.88 -7.88
N PRO A 53 -9.19 11.04 -8.17
CA PRO A 53 -9.37 9.59 -8.13
C PRO A 53 -9.55 9.11 -6.69
N LEU A 54 -10.24 7.98 -6.54
CA LEU A 54 -10.41 7.31 -5.26
C LEU A 54 -9.19 6.42 -4.98
N TYR A 55 -8.54 6.69 -3.85
CA TYR A 55 -7.46 5.89 -3.29
C TYR A 55 -8.04 4.83 -2.36
N GLN A 56 -7.69 3.58 -2.62
CA GLN A 56 -8.10 2.43 -1.82
C GLN A 56 -6.90 1.89 -1.04
N ASP A 57 -7.07 1.73 0.27
CA ASP A 57 -6.19 0.99 1.16
C ASP A 57 -6.97 -0.12 1.90
N ASP A 58 -6.26 -0.95 2.68
CA ASP A 58 -6.89 -1.80 3.67
C ASP A 58 -7.10 -0.99 4.96
N ASN A 59 -8.21 -1.17 5.66
CA ASN A 59 -8.53 -0.44 6.90
C ASN A 59 -7.60 -0.78 8.10
N ALA A 60 -6.32 -1.04 7.87
CA ALA A 60 -5.31 -1.25 8.88
C ALA A 60 -5.30 -0.08 9.88
N PRO A 61 -4.95 -0.32 11.16
CA PRO A 61 -4.96 0.73 12.18
C PRO A 61 -4.07 1.95 11.87
N ILE A 62 -3.05 1.78 11.01
CA ILE A 62 -2.20 2.89 10.57
C ILE A 62 -2.85 3.74 9.48
N HIS A 63 -3.75 3.17 8.67
CA HIS A 63 -4.47 3.85 7.59
C HIS A 63 -5.73 4.55 8.12
N THR A 64 -6.34 4.01 9.17
CA THR A 64 -7.49 4.61 9.86
C THR A 64 -7.11 5.55 11.00
N ALA A 65 -5.81 5.80 11.21
CA ALA A 65 -5.33 6.72 12.23
C ALA A 65 -5.77 8.16 11.93
N LYS A 66 -6.03 8.95 12.98
CA LYS A 66 -6.49 10.34 12.86
C LYS A 66 -5.61 11.18 11.91
N ILE A 67 -4.29 11.05 12.00
CA ILE A 67 -3.36 11.80 11.14
C ILE A 67 -3.44 11.42 9.66
N ALA A 68 -3.85 10.18 9.34
CA ALA A 68 -4.08 9.76 7.96
C ALA A 68 -5.40 10.32 7.44
N GLN A 69 -6.45 10.30 8.27
CA GLN A 69 -7.74 10.93 7.95
C GLN A 69 -7.59 12.44 7.72
N GLU A 70 -6.84 13.13 8.59
CA GLU A 70 -6.55 14.56 8.45
C GLU A 70 -5.82 14.84 7.12
N TRP A 71 -4.87 13.99 6.72
CA TRP A 71 -4.17 14.14 5.44
C TRP A 71 -5.14 14.08 4.25
N PHE A 72 -6.10 13.15 4.22
CA PHE A 72 -7.09 13.08 3.14
C PHE A 72 -8.06 14.25 3.14
N VAL A 73 -8.40 14.81 4.30
CA VAL A 73 -9.20 16.03 4.41
C VAL A 73 -8.42 17.24 3.87
N GLU A 74 -7.13 17.34 4.19
CA GLU A 74 -6.26 18.42 3.69
C GLU A 74 -6.09 18.39 2.16
N HIS A 75 -6.18 17.22 1.55
CA HIS A 75 -6.04 17.00 0.10
C HIS A 75 -7.37 16.68 -0.58
N GLU A 76 -8.49 17.09 0.01
CA GLU A 76 -9.82 16.90 -0.56
C GLU A 76 -9.91 17.59 -1.94
N GLY A 77 -10.41 16.86 -2.94
CA GLY A 77 -10.48 17.33 -4.32
C GLY A 77 -9.23 17.02 -5.17
N GLU A 78 -8.14 16.57 -4.54
CA GLU A 78 -6.92 16.12 -5.22
C GLU A 78 -6.79 14.60 -5.19
N VAL A 79 -7.20 13.97 -4.08
CA VAL A 79 -7.30 12.52 -3.92
C VAL A 79 -8.40 12.19 -2.93
N GLY A 80 -9.36 11.36 -3.33
CA GLY A 80 -10.41 10.88 -2.43
C GLY A 80 -9.97 9.62 -1.68
N HIS A 81 -10.40 9.45 -0.44
CA HIS A 81 -10.24 8.18 0.29
C HIS A 81 -11.48 7.31 0.07
N LEU A 82 -11.29 6.08 -0.40
CA LEU A 82 -12.39 5.14 -0.58
C LEU A 82 -12.85 4.61 0.77
N ASP A 83 -14.13 4.82 1.10
CA ASP A 83 -14.77 4.18 2.25
C ASP A 83 -14.78 2.66 2.06
N TRP A 84 -13.83 1.98 2.69
CA TRP A 84 -13.67 0.54 2.58
C TRP A 84 -14.39 -0.18 3.72
N PRO A 85 -15.07 -1.33 3.50
CA PRO A 85 -15.59 -2.14 4.59
C PRO A 85 -14.45 -2.82 5.38
N PRO A 86 -14.56 -2.95 6.72
CA PRO A 86 -13.59 -3.70 7.50
C PRO A 86 -13.63 -5.19 7.13
N GLN A 87 -12.47 -5.86 7.20
CA GLN A 87 -12.32 -7.30 6.97
C GLN A 87 -12.69 -7.79 5.55
N SER A 88 -12.49 -6.94 4.52
CA SER A 88 -12.68 -7.33 3.11
C SER A 88 -11.36 -7.35 2.32
N PRO A 89 -10.41 -8.25 2.64
CA PRO A 89 -9.16 -8.37 1.89
C PRO A 89 -9.38 -8.93 0.48
N ASP A 90 -10.44 -9.73 0.27
CA ASP A 90 -10.86 -10.32 -1.00
C ASP A 90 -11.27 -9.26 -2.05
N LEU A 91 -11.67 -8.09 -1.58
CA LEU A 91 -12.04 -6.97 -2.44
C LEU A 91 -10.82 -6.07 -2.75
N ASN A 92 -9.68 -6.25 -2.07
CA ASN A 92 -8.49 -5.46 -2.32
C ASN A 92 -7.64 -6.07 -3.43
N ILE A 93 -7.66 -5.47 -4.61
CA ILE A 93 -6.99 -5.98 -5.81
C ILE A 93 -5.47 -6.16 -5.57
N ILE A 94 -4.85 -5.32 -4.75
CA ILE A 94 -3.42 -5.43 -4.49
C ILE A 94 -3.07 -6.67 -3.65
N GLU A 95 -3.98 -7.14 -2.79
CA GLU A 95 -3.80 -8.38 -2.03
C GLU A 95 -3.76 -9.60 -2.97
N HIS A 96 -4.57 -9.59 -4.03
CA HIS A 96 -4.50 -10.63 -5.06
C HIS A 96 -3.17 -10.59 -5.82
N LEU A 97 -2.65 -9.40 -6.12
CA LEU A 97 -1.34 -9.26 -6.76
C LEU A 97 -0.21 -9.75 -5.83
N TRP A 98 -0.25 -9.40 -4.55
CA TRP A 98 0.70 -9.91 -3.57
C TRP A 98 0.62 -11.43 -3.46
N GLY A 99 -0.58 -12.00 -3.35
CA GLY A 99 -0.78 -13.45 -3.34
C GLY A 99 -0.16 -14.13 -4.57
N TYR A 100 -0.35 -13.55 -5.76
CA TYR A 100 0.30 -14.03 -6.98
C TYR A 100 1.83 -13.95 -6.90
N ILE A 101 2.40 -12.79 -6.55
CA ILE A 101 3.86 -12.61 -6.43
C ILE A 101 4.46 -13.61 -5.42
N TRP A 102 3.83 -13.78 -4.26
CA TRP A 102 4.26 -14.76 -3.28
C TRP A 102 4.17 -16.18 -3.82
N SER A 103 3.09 -16.54 -4.52
CA SER A 103 2.97 -17.86 -5.15
C SER A 103 4.10 -18.14 -6.15
N GLN A 104 4.53 -17.13 -6.91
CA GLN A 104 5.66 -17.26 -7.83
C GLN A 104 6.97 -17.46 -7.07
N ASN A 105 7.18 -16.75 -5.96
CA ASN A 105 8.33 -16.98 -5.07
C ASN A 105 8.32 -18.39 -4.47
N TYR A 106 7.15 -18.92 -4.06
CA TYR A 106 7.05 -20.31 -3.59
C TYR A 106 7.32 -21.34 -4.70
N VAL A 107 6.94 -21.07 -5.95
CA VAL A 107 7.28 -21.91 -7.11
C VAL A 107 8.80 -21.87 -7.38
N LEU A 108 9.43 -20.71 -7.22
CA LEU A 108 10.87 -20.56 -7.37
C LEU A 108 11.66 -21.20 -6.21
N ASP A 109 11.19 -21.06 -4.96
CA ASP A 109 11.76 -21.71 -3.77
C ASP A 109 11.52 -23.23 -3.74
N SER A 110 10.46 -23.73 -4.39
CA SER A 110 10.25 -25.18 -4.57
C SER A 110 11.09 -25.78 -5.71
N LEU A 111 11.65 -24.94 -6.59
CA LEU A 111 12.70 -25.33 -7.53
C LEU A 111 14.12 -25.20 -6.94
N HIS A 112 14.29 -24.45 -5.85
CA HIS A 112 15.54 -24.32 -5.09
C HIS A 112 15.27 -24.40 -3.58
N HIS A 113 15.27 -25.61 -3.03
CA HIS A 113 15.09 -25.92 -1.60
C HIS A 113 15.55 -24.81 -0.61
N LEU A 114 14.63 -24.22 0.17
CA LEU A 114 14.73 -24.03 1.64
C LEU A 114 13.48 -23.34 2.22
N ARG A 115 13.03 -23.85 3.37
CA ARG A 115 11.84 -23.41 4.15
C ARG A 115 12.12 -22.14 4.95
N PHE A 116 11.12 -21.24 5.05
CA PHE A 116 10.91 -20.43 6.27
C PHE A 116 9.43 -20.35 6.67
N ARG A 117 9.19 -20.51 7.98
CA ARG A 117 7.89 -20.63 8.65
C ARG A 117 7.28 -19.27 8.99
N HIS A 118 5.95 -19.31 9.13
CA HIS A 118 5.00 -18.28 9.56
C HIS A 118 5.35 -17.60 10.88
#